data_AF-D8QQM2-F1
#
_entry.id   AF-D8QQM2-F1
#
_cell.length_a   1.000
_cell.length_b   1.000
_cell.length_c   1.000
_cell.angle_alpha   90.00
_cell.angle_beta   90.00
_cell.angle_gamma   90.00
#
_symmetry.space_group_name_H-M   'P 1'
#
loop_
_entity.id
_entity.type
_entity.pdbx_description
1 polymer ?
#
loop_
_entity_poly.entity_id
_entity_poly.type
_entity_poly.pdbx_seq_one_letter_code
_entity_poly.pdbx_strand_id
1 'polypeptide(L)'
;MDRLLLMTTITIYLSTRGKAVDIFDKGIPRKIGPNFRTVVLSGLATLVNTISHGLHMPRSFSDTVTVDGQECFLRLWFFTAGCDATPGNPNADAMQGFQLISAFRDLHDVVGDAVIQWGYSYITAIDGRFGMEYALKEANEELEVAGEGAPVIVHGGQACYPYSNMIQSGPKARRYSRLTPGSYLVSRNGLYMLVLGFDCNLELMEGNIVVWRPLISIGANRNCYLRVRLDGRVVFENESVCLWTIDSGVVSGELVSSVLVLQNDRNLVLYRSDEQVAVWASNTVDLEKIRTASFGPGLAALCTKSIRKDGRD
;
A
#
# COMPACT_ATOMS: atom_id res chain seq x y z
N MET A 1 50.94 -5.70 -44.52
CA MET A 1 49.56 -5.99 -44.09
C MET A 1 49.63 -6.34 -42.62
N ASP A 2 49.20 -5.45 -41.74
CA ASP A 2 48.52 -5.81 -40.50
C ASP A 2 47.90 -4.56 -39.88
N ARG A 3 46.57 -4.55 -39.85
CA ARG A 3 45.74 -3.52 -39.23
C ARG A 3 45.64 -3.85 -37.73
N LEU A 4 46.37 -3.10 -36.90
CA LEU A 4 46.14 -3.15 -35.45
C LEU A 4 44.96 -2.21 -35.13
N LEU A 5 43.84 -2.81 -34.74
CA LEU A 5 42.60 -2.16 -34.34
C LEU A 5 42.85 -1.28 -33.11
N LEU A 6 42.57 0.03 -33.22
CA LEU A 6 42.51 0.95 -32.09
C LEU A 6 41.22 0.65 -31.31
N MET A 7 41.29 -0.23 -30.30
CA MET A 7 40.22 -0.42 -29.32
C MET A 7 40.23 0.80 -28.39
N THR A 8 39.32 1.74 -28.64
CA THR A 8 38.94 2.77 -27.70
C THR A 8 38.43 2.11 -26.43
N THR A 9 39.20 2.21 -25.34
CA THR A 9 38.74 1.92 -24.00
C THR A 9 37.60 2.87 -23.65
N ILE A 10 36.37 2.42 -23.89
CA ILE A 10 35.18 2.96 -23.24
C ILE A 10 35.31 2.56 -21.78
N THR A 11 35.74 3.50 -20.94
CA THR A 11 35.59 3.38 -19.49
C THR A 11 34.09 3.36 -19.20
N ILE A 12 33.51 2.16 -19.17
CA ILE A 12 32.19 1.94 -18.60
C ILE A 12 32.34 2.31 -17.13
N TYR A 13 31.76 3.45 -16.73
CA TYR A 13 31.46 3.72 -15.34
C TYR A 13 30.46 2.63 -14.90
N LEU A 14 31.00 1.52 -14.40
CA LEU A 14 30.22 0.57 -13.61
C LEU A 14 29.85 1.31 -12.33
N SER A 15 28.62 1.84 -12.30
CA SER A 15 27.98 2.37 -11.10
C SER A 15 28.11 1.32 -9.99
N THR A 16 28.92 1.63 -8.99
CA THR A 16 28.96 0.86 -7.76
C THR A 16 27.68 1.16 -6.98
N ARG A 17 26.69 0.25 -7.03
CA ARG A 17 25.84 -0.22 -5.92
C ARG A 17 24.49 -0.74 -6.43
N GLY A 18 24.49 -1.97 -6.95
CA GLY A 18 23.26 -2.75 -7.06
C GLY A 18 22.79 -3.16 -5.66
N LYS A 19 22.05 -2.31 -4.96
CA LYS A 19 21.21 -2.76 -3.85
C LYS A 19 20.05 -3.53 -4.46
N ALA A 20 19.96 -4.83 -4.17
CA ALA A 20 18.78 -5.61 -4.50
C ALA A 20 17.62 -5.10 -3.63
N VAL A 21 16.50 -4.76 -4.25
CA VAL A 21 15.23 -4.46 -3.57
C VAL A 21 14.37 -5.72 -3.60
N ASP A 22 13.58 -5.92 -2.55
CA ASP A 22 12.70 -7.08 -2.42
C ASP A 22 11.62 -7.11 -3.51
N ILE A 23 11.12 -5.93 -3.88
CA ILE A 23 10.11 -5.79 -4.93
C ILE A 23 10.45 -4.59 -5.81
N PHE A 24 10.30 -4.81 -7.12
CA PHE A 24 10.37 -3.76 -8.13
C PHE A 24 9.24 -3.96 -9.15
N ASP A 25 8.15 -3.21 -9.00
CA ASP A 25 6.99 -3.21 -9.90
C ASP A 25 7.00 -1.95 -10.78
N LYS A 26 6.59 -2.06 -12.04
CA LYS A 26 6.75 -0.98 -13.02
C LYS A 26 5.70 -1.05 -14.10
N GLY A 27 5.35 0.11 -14.65
CA GLY A 27 4.33 0.26 -15.67
C GLY A 27 4.80 0.13 -17.12
N ILE A 28 4.17 0.92 -18.00
CA ILE A 28 4.52 1.02 -19.41
C ILE A 28 5.81 1.87 -19.56
N PRO A 29 6.85 1.38 -20.27
CA PRO A 29 8.10 2.11 -20.44
C PRO A 29 7.96 3.35 -21.36
N ARG A 30 8.91 4.28 -21.25
CA ARG A 30 9.05 5.47 -22.11
C ARG A 30 7.85 6.43 -22.09
N LYS A 31 7.16 6.51 -20.95
CA LYS A 31 6.02 7.41 -20.73
C LYS A 31 6.42 8.80 -20.25
N ILE A 32 7.65 8.94 -19.73
CA ILE A 32 8.20 10.24 -19.31
C ILE A 32 9.51 10.59 -20.04
N GLY A 33 9.61 11.85 -20.46
CA GLY A 33 10.79 12.42 -21.12
C GLY A 33 11.90 12.86 -20.15
N PRO A 34 13.08 13.27 -20.65
CA PRO A 34 14.23 13.62 -19.80
C PRO A 34 13.95 14.69 -18.74
N ASN A 35 13.26 15.79 -19.10
CA ASN A 35 12.92 16.84 -18.14
C ASN A 35 12.02 16.33 -17.02
N PHE A 36 11.00 15.53 -17.38
CA PHE A 36 10.08 14.92 -16.44
C PHE A 36 10.81 13.98 -15.47
N ARG A 37 11.76 13.16 -15.97
CA ARG A 37 12.60 12.27 -15.13
C ARG A 37 13.33 13.07 -14.05
N THR A 38 13.94 14.20 -14.42
CA THR A 38 14.63 15.08 -13.45
C THR A 38 13.68 15.61 -12.38
N VAL A 39 12.46 16.01 -12.77
CA VAL A 39 11.45 16.52 -11.82
C VAL A 39 10.99 15.42 -10.86
N VAL A 40 10.72 14.20 -11.34
CA VAL A 40 10.36 13.06 -10.50
C VAL A 40 11.46 12.75 -9.49
N LEU A 41 12.71 12.66 -9.94
CA LEU A 41 13.83 12.35 -9.04
C LEU A 41 14.10 13.46 -8.03
N SER A 42 14.01 14.72 -8.46
CA SER A 42 14.15 15.87 -7.54
C SER A 42 13.00 15.95 -6.55
N GLY A 43 11.78 15.64 -6.99
CA GLY A 43 10.60 15.58 -6.13
C GLY A 43 10.71 14.48 -5.08
N LEU A 44 11.11 13.27 -5.45
CA LEU A 44 11.34 12.18 -4.50
C LEU A 44 12.44 12.54 -3.50
N ALA A 45 13.56 13.11 -3.95
CA ALA A 45 14.63 13.56 -3.05
C ALA A 45 14.15 14.67 -2.10
N THR A 46 13.32 15.60 -2.60
CA THR A 46 12.72 16.67 -1.80
C THR A 46 11.79 16.09 -0.75
N LEU A 47 10.95 15.12 -1.11
CA LEU A 47 10.04 14.42 -0.21
C LEU A 47 10.79 13.66 0.90
N VAL A 48 11.97 13.08 0.60
CA VAL A 48 12.83 12.50 1.65
C VAL A 48 13.31 13.58 2.62
N ASN A 49 13.66 14.76 2.12
CA ASN A 49 14.17 15.86 2.94
C ASN A 49 13.08 16.57 3.77
N THR A 50 11.78 16.34 3.52
CA THR A 50 10.70 16.87 4.37
C THR A 50 10.50 16.07 5.66
N ILE A 51 11.08 14.87 5.76
CA ILE A 51 10.98 14.02 6.95
C ILE A 51 11.73 14.70 8.10
N SER A 52 10.99 15.08 9.14
CA SER A 52 11.59 15.67 10.35
C SER A 52 12.45 14.65 11.10
N HIS A 53 13.47 15.10 11.82
CA HIS A 53 14.39 14.21 12.55
C HIS A 53 13.76 13.50 13.75
N GLY A 54 12.53 13.88 14.14
CA GLY A 54 11.82 13.30 15.28
C GLY A 54 11.42 11.85 15.07
N LEU A 55 10.65 11.35 16.03
CA LEU A 55 10.12 9.99 16.01
C LEU A 55 8.87 9.93 15.11
N HIS A 56 8.83 8.97 14.20
CA HIS A 56 7.71 8.74 13.29
C HIS A 56 7.08 7.37 13.53
N MET A 57 5.76 7.36 13.69
CA MET A 57 4.96 6.15 13.60
C MET A 57 4.79 5.73 12.13
N PRO A 58 4.58 4.44 11.84
CA PRO A 58 4.27 3.96 10.49
C PRO A 58 3.24 4.85 9.76
N ARG A 59 3.62 5.30 8.57
CA ARG A 59 2.86 6.23 7.74
C ARG A 59 3.39 6.28 6.31
N SER A 60 2.69 7.05 5.49
CA SER A 60 3.19 7.54 4.21
C SER A 60 3.62 9.00 4.29
N PHE A 61 4.44 9.39 3.34
CA PHE A 61 4.73 10.77 2.95
C PHE A 61 4.45 10.86 1.46
N SER A 62 3.73 11.88 1.03
CA SER A 62 3.36 12.03 -0.38
C SER A 62 3.41 13.47 -0.82
N ASP A 63 3.59 13.65 -2.12
CA ASP A 63 3.52 14.94 -2.79
C ASP A 63 3.04 14.71 -4.23
N THR A 64 2.64 15.77 -4.93
CA THR A 64 2.30 15.72 -6.35
C THR A 64 3.09 16.77 -7.11
N VAL A 65 3.75 16.34 -8.18
CA VAL A 65 4.46 17.23 -9.10
C VAL A 65 3.77 17.25 -10.46
N THR A 66 3.84 18.38 -11.14
CA THR A 66 3.22 18.55 -12.46
C THR A 66 4.26 19.03 -13.46
N VAL A 67 4.34 18.35 -14.60
CA VAL A 67 5.22 18.71 -15.72
C VAL A 67 4.40 18.64 -17.00
N ASP A 68 4.40 19.71 -17.79
CA ASP A 68 3.68 19.79 -19.07
C ASP A 68 2.19 19.39 -18.98
N GLY A 69 1.53 19.73 -17.85
CA GLY A 69 0.12 19.42 -17.60
C GLY A 69 -0.16 17.98 -17.15
N GLN A 70 0.87 17.16 -17.02
CA GLN A 70 0.77 15.78 -16.54
C GLN A 70 1.18 15.72 -15.06
N GLU A 71 0.27 15.24 -14.23
CA GLU A 71 0.45 15.10 -12.78
C GLU A 71 1.12 13.77 -12.44
N CYS A 72 2.04 13.79 -11.48
CA CYS A 72 2.74 12.64 -10.98
C CYS A 72 2.70 12.62 -9.46
N PHE A 73 2.13 11.54 -8.93
CA PHE A 73 2.10 11.25 -7.50
C PHE A 73 3.46 10.69 -7.07
N LEU A 74 4.00 11.25 -6.00
CA LEU A 74 5.24 10.81 -5.35
C LEU A 74 4.91 10.29 -3.97
N ARG A 75 5.51 9.16 -3.58
CA ARG A 75 5.23 8.57 -2.28
C ARG A 75 6.40 7.83 -1.68
N LEU A 76 6.57 8.02 -0.38
CA LEU A 76 7.39 7.22 0.52
C LEU A 76 6.48 6.57 1.55
N TRP A 77 6.78 5.36 1.99
CA TRP A 77 6.05 4.76 3.11
C TRP A 77 6.93 3.82 3.89
N PHE A 78 6.57 3.63 5.16
CA PHE A 78 7.14 2.56 5.96
C PHE A 78 6.11 1.96 6.90
N PHE A 79 6.29 0.68 7.20
CA PHE A 79 5.43 -0.09 8.10
C PHE A 79 6.18 -0.55 9.34
N THR A 80 5.52 -1.30 10.23
CA THR A 80 6.17 -1.84 11.43
C THR A 80 7.23 -2.89 11.07
N ALA A 81 8.16 -3.20 11.98
CA ALA A 81 9.05 -4.35 11.87
C ALA A 81 8.26 -5.68 11.77
N GLY A 82 7.05 -5.70 12.35
CA GLY A 82 6.09 -6.79 12.20
C GLY A 82 5.25 -6.69 10.94
N CYS A 83 5.55 -5.80 9.99
CA CYS A 83 4.81 -5.55 8.75
C CYS A 83 3.30 -5.38 8.90
N ASP A 84 2.87 -4.82 10.01
CA ASP A 84 1.52 -4.29 10.14
C ASP A 84 1.45 -2.94 9.41
N ALA A 85 0.56 -2.88 8.43
CA ALA A 85 0.32 -1.69 7.63
C ALA A 85 -0.64 -0.67 8.27
N THR A 86 -1.14 -0.91 9.48
CA THR A 86 -2.03 0.01 10.20
C THR A 86 -1.33 1.34 10.48
N PRO A 87 -1.75 2.45 9.86
CA PRO A 87 -1.13 3.75 10.09
C PRO A 87 -1.30 4.20 11.54
N GLY A 88 -0.23 4.75 12.12
CA GLY A 88 -0.29 5.29 13.48
C GLY A 88 -0.55 4.27 14.59
N ASN A 89 -0.36 2.96 14.34
CA ASN A 89 -0.52 1.92 15.35
C ASN A 89 0.36 2.27 16.59
N PRO A 90 -0.23 2.51 17.78
CA PRO A 90 0.53 2.94 18.96
C PRO A 90 1.41 1.82 19.54
N ASN A 91 1.14 0.57 19.16
CA ASN A 91 1.96 -0.59 19.51
C ASN A 91 3.05 -0.86 18.47
N ALA A 92 3.20 0.01 17.47
CA ALA A 92 4.24 -0.06 16.46
C ALA A 92 5.61 0.36 16.99
N ASP A 93 6.64 -0.15 16.34
CA ASP A 93 8.00 0.33 16.47
C ASP A 93 8.20 1.61 15.64
N ALA A 94 8.11 2.73 16.34
CA ALA A 94 8.40 4.03 15.75
C ALA A 94 9.89 4.17 15.39
N MET A 95 10.19 4.96 14.36
CA MET A 95 11.55 5.16 13.84
C MET A 95 12.01 6.60 13.95
N GLN A 96 13.30 6.80 14.17
CA GLN A 96 13.89 8.13 14.12
C GLN A 96 13.96 8.61 12.67
N GLY A 97 13.68 9.90 12.43
CA GLY A 97 13.66 10.47 11.09
C GLY A 97 14.95 10.26 10.31
N PHE A 98 16.12 10.31 10.96
CA PHE A 98 17.40 10.06 10.28
C PHE A 98 17.53 8.63 9.74
N GLN A 99 16.90 7.65 10.39
CA GLN A 99 16.88 6.25 9.92
C GLN A 99 16.00 6.13 8.68
N LEU A 100 14.83 6.80 8.69
CA LEU A 100 13.94 6.87 7.53
C LEU A 100 14.62 7.56 6.35
N ILE A 101 15.25 8.71 6.57
CA ILE A 101 16.00 9.44 5.53
C ILE A 101 17.08 8.56 4.91
N SER A 102 17.82 7.82 5.73
CA SER A 102 18.84 6.89 5.22
C SER A 102 18.23 5.80 4.34
N ALA A 103 17.16 5.14 4.81
CA ALA A 103 16.49 4.07 4.07
C ALA A 103 15.87 4.58 2.75
N PHE A 104 15.25 5.76 2.76
CA PHE A 104 14.66 6.31 1.54
C PHE A 104 15.70 6.87 0.56
N ARG A 105 16.87 7.33 1.01
CA ARG A 105 17.98 7.66 0.09
C ARG A 105 18.48 6.41 -0.63
N ASP A 106 18.56 5.28 0.07
CA ASP A 106 18.94 4.02 -0.56
C ASP A 106 17.93 3.58 -1.63
N LEU A 107 16.62 3.71 -1.35
CA LEU A 107 15.57 3.46 -2.34
C LEU A 107 15.58 4.49 -3.48
N HIS A 108 15.94 5.76 -3.20
CA HIS A 108 16.04 6.82 -4.20
C HIS A 108 17.05 6.47 -5.28
N ASP A 109 18.22 5.96 -4.90
CA ASP A 109 19.26 5.54 -5.84
C ASP A 109 18.74 4.43 -6.78
N VAL A 110 18.04 3.43 -6.24
CA VAL A 110 17.47 2.31 -7.01
C VAL A 110 16.39 2.79 -7.99
N VAL A 111 15.47 3.64 -7.52
CA VAL A 111 14.43 4.23 -8.39
C VAL A 111 15.05 5.15 -9.44
N GLY A 112 16.09 5.90 -9.05
CA GLY A 112 16.89 6.80 -9.89
C GLY A 112 17.37 6.15 -11.18
N ASP A 113 18.08 5.04 -11.05
CA ASP A 113 18.64 4.30 -12.19
C ASP A 113 17.54 3.88 -13.18
N ALA A 114 16.42 3.37 -12.66
CA ALA A 114 15.33 2.90 -13.51
C ALA A 114 14.53 4.03 -14.18
N VAL A 115 14.32 5.15 -13.48
CA VAL A 115 13.69 6.35 -14.04
C VAL A 115 14.54 6.90 -15.19
N ILE A 116 15.84 7.03 -14.98
CA ILE A 116 16.78 7.55 -15.99
C ILE A 116 16.82 6.64 -17.21
N GLN A 117 16.89 5.32 -16.99
CA GLN A 117 17.05 4.36 -18.07
C GLN A 117 15.77 4.17 -18.90
N TRP A 118 14.61 4.08 -18.26
CA TRP A 118 13.39 3.60 -18.92
C TRP A 118 12.21 4.56 -18.89
N GLY A 119 12.08 5.40 -17.86
CA GLY A 119 10.98 6.37 -17.72
C GLY A 119 9.59 5.73 -17.82
N TYR A 120 9.26 4.82 -16.90
CA TYR A 120 7.98 4.10 -16.86
C TYR A 120 6.79 5.00 -16.46
N SER A 121 5.55 4.54 -16.68
CA SER A 121 4.34 5.24 -16.19
C SER A 121 4.18 5.20 -14.67
N TYR A 122 4.79 4.22 -14.01
CA TYR A 122 5.03 4.20 -12.57
C TYR A 122 6.23 3.29 -12.27
N ILE A 123 6.84 3.50 -11.10
CA ILE A 123 7.79 2.55 -10.49
C ILE A 123 7.48 2.47 -9.01
N THR A 124 7.42 1.25 -8.49
CA THR A 124 7.29 0.94 -7.07
C THR A 124 8.49 0.09 -6.65
N ALA A 125 9.31 0.60 -5.74
CA ALA A 125 10.44 -0.12 -5.16
C ALA A 125 10.21 -0.33 -3.67
N ILE A 126 10.44 -1.56 -3.18
CA ILE A 126 10.26 -1.92 -1.77
C ILE A 126 11.49 -2.67 -1.27
N ASP A 127 11.98 -2.26 -0.12
CA ASP A 127 13.08 -2.87 0.62
C ASP A 127 12.59 -3.13 2.06
N GLY A 128 12.26 -4.39 2.35
CA GLY A 128 11.61 -4.82 3.58
C GLY A 128 10.33 -4.04 3.90
N ARG A 129 10.39 -3.23 4.96
CA ARG A 129 9.27 -2.42 5.45
C ARG A 129 9.18 -1.03 4.82
N PHE A 130 10.11 -0.66 3.95
CA PHE A 130 10.19 0.66 3.32
C PHE A 130 9.79 0.58 1.85
N GLY A 131 9.10 1.58 1.34
CA GLY A 131 8.85 1.68 -0.08
C GLY A 131 8.86 3.10 -0.61
N MET A 132 9.13 3.20 -1.90
CA MET A 132 9.18 4.42 -2.67
C MET A 132 8.46 4.21 -4.00
N GLU A 133 7.68 5.20 -4.40
CA GLU A 133 6.92 5.16 -5.64
C GLU A 133 6.85 6.54 -6.30
N TYR A 134 6.88 6.53 -7.63
CA TYR A 134 6.20 7.55 -8.41
C TYR A 134 5.17 6.90 -9.33
N ALA A 135 4.07 7.60 -9.59
CA ALA A 135 3.05 7.16 -10.53
C ALA A 135 2.46 8.36 -11.27
N LEU A 136 2.32 8.25 -12.59
CA LEU A 136 1.56 9.21 -13.37
C LEU A 136 0.07 9.09 -13.03
N LYS A 137 -0.65 10.21 -12.99
CA LYS A 137 -2.11 10.21 -12.76
C LYS A 137 -2.87 9.34 -13.76
N GLU A 138 -2.46 9.34 -15.03
CA GLU A 138 -3.05 8.49 -16.07
C GLU A 138 -2.86 6.99 -15.80
N ALA A 139 -1.82 6.60 -15.06
CA ALA A 139 -1.58 5.21 -14.68
C ALA A 139 -2.70 4.66 -13.75
N ASN A 140 -3.52 5.54 -13.16
CA ASN A 140 -4.70 5.15 -12.38
C ASN A 140 -5.75 4.40 -13.22
N GLU A 141 -5.79 4.64 -14.53
CA GLU A 141 -6.72 3.98 -15.46
C GLU A 141 -6.01 3.17 -16.56
N GLU A 142 -4.70 3.36 -16.70
CA GLU A 142 -3.86 2.61 -17.65
C GLU A 142 -3.90 1.11 -17.34
N LEU A 143 -4.47 0.36 -18.26
CA LEU A 143 -4.27 -1.07 -18.34
C LEU A 143 -2.88 -1.29 -18.94
N GLU A 144 -2.03 -2.05 -18.26
CA GLU A 144 -0.90 -2.64 -18.97
C GLU A 144 -1.46 -3.56 -20.06
N VAL A 145 -0.91 -3.47 -21.27
CA VAL A 145 -0.96 -4.57 -22.23
C VAL A 145 0.01 -5.65 -21.72
N ALA A 146 -0.29 -6.22 -20.56
CA ALA A 146 0.43 -7.34 -19.99
C ALA A 146 -0.45 -8.56 -20.16
N GLY A 147 0.06 -9.58 -20.87
CA GLY A 147 -0.60 -10.86 -20.99
C GLY A 147 -1.05 -11.36 -19.62
N GLU A 148 -2.24 -11.94 -19.58
CA GLU A 148 -2.78 -12.72 -18.48
C GLU A 148 -1.65 -13.40 -17.68
N GLY A 149 -1.30 -12.89 -16.50
CA GLY A 149 0.03 -13.24 -15.99
C GLY A 149 0.33 -12.82 -14.57
N ALA A 150 -0.54 -13.23 -13.65
CA ALA A 150 -0.21 -13.89 -12.37
C ALA A 150 -1.18 -13.43 -11.26
N PRO A 151 -1.82 -14.37 -10.55
CA PRO A 151 -2.51 -14.04 -9.30
C PRO A 151 -1.53 -13.37 -8.33
N VAL A 152 -2.03 -12.43 -7.53
CA VAL A 152 -1.28 -11.92 -6.38
C VAL A 152 -1.26 -13.05 -5.35
N ILE A 153 -0.35 -14.01 -5.50
CA ILE A 153 -0.04 -14.96 -4.43
C ILE A 153 0.73 -14.15 -3.40
N VAL A 154 0.02 -13.61 -2.42
CA VAL A 154 0.66 -13.07 -1.22
C VAL A 154 1.24 -14.24 -0.45
N HIS A 155 2.47 -14.63 -0.78
CA HIS A 155 3.17 -15.67 -0.05
C HIS A 155 3.35 -15.24 1.41
N GLY A 156 2.76 -16.03 2.32
CA GLY A 156 3.06 -16.05 3.75
C GLY A 156 4.43 -16.68 4.05
N GLY A 157 5.49 -16.10 3.48
CA GLY A 157 6.89 -16.41 3.82
C GLY A 157 7.40 -15.47 4.90
N GLN A 158 8.27 -15.95 5.79
CA GLN A 158 8.78 -15.29 7.01
C GLN A 158 9.51 -13.93 6.85
N ALA A 159 9.45 -13.29 5.68
CA ALA A 159 9.95 -11.92 5.47
C ALA A 159 8.84 -10.89 5.76
N CYS A 160 9.23 -9.71 6.24
CA CYS A 160 8.31 -8.60 6.49
C CYS A 160 7.61 -8.21 5.17
N TYR A 161 6.32 -8.55 5.02
CA TYR A 161 5.55 -8.26 3.80
C TYR A 161 4.25 -7.50 4.12
N PRO A 162 4.22 -6.17 3.96
CA PRO A 162 3.09 -5.36 4.40
C PRO A 162 1.82 -5.59 3.57
N TYR A 163 1.96 -6.02 2.31
CA TYR A 163 0.84 -6.34 1.43
C TYR A 163 0.16 -7.68 1.76
N SER A 164 0.53 -8.32 2.88
CA SER A 164 -0.21 -9.48 3.40
C SER A 164 -1.54 -9.07 4.01
N ASN A 165 -1.58 -7.96 4.73
CA ASN A 165 -2.77 -7.51 5.44
C ASN A 165 -3.36 -6.23 4.86
N MET A 166 -2.92 -5.78 3.68
CA MET A 166 -3.38 -4.51 3.10
C MET A 166 -3.32 -4.46 1.57
N ILE A 167 -4.07 -3.50 1.03
CA ILE A 167 -3.95 -3.00 -0.34
C ILE A 167 -3.64 -1.50 -0.25
N GLN A 168 -2.74 -0.99 -1.09
CA GLN A 168 -2.38 0.43 -1.11
C GLN A 168 -2.92 1.13 -2.35
N SER A 169 -3.25 2.43 -2.29
CA SER A 169 -3.65 3.21 -3.46
C SER A 169 -2.58 3.11 -4.55
N GLY A 170 -2.95 2.96 -5.81
CA GLY A 170 -1.95 2.89 -6.86
C GLY A 170 -2.51 2.73 -8.28
N PRO A 171 -1.61 2.72 -9.28
CA PRO A 171 -1.94 2.44 -10.66
C PRO A 171 -2.76 1.16 -10.83
N LYS A 172 -3.61 1.11 -11.87
CA LYS A 172 -4.49 -0.04 -12.11
C LYS A 172 -3.72 -1.33 -12.39
N ALA A 173 -2.60 -1.23 -13.09
CA ALA A 173 -1.74 -2.37 -13.38
C ALA A 173 -0.91 -2.85 -12.18
N ARG A 174 -0.66 -1.99 -11.18
CA ARG A 174 0.22 -2.31 -10.04
C ARG A 174 -0.34 -3.49 -9.25
N ARG A 175 0.48 -4.50 -8.99
CA ARG A 175 0.00 -5.74 -8.35
C ARG A 175 -0.60 -5.50 -6.96
N TYR A 176 0.02 -4.63 -6.17
CA TYR A 176 -0.36 -4.38 -4.78
C TYR A 176 -1.36 -3.23 -4.58
N SER A 177 -1.99 -2.78 -5.67
CA SER A 177 -3.17 -1.91 -5.61
C SER A 177 -4.48 -2.69 -5.72
N ARG A 178 -4.45 -4.02 -5.87
CA ARG A 178 -5.62 -4.85 -6.14
C ARG A 178 -5.58 -6.25 -5.52
N LEU A 179 -6.77 -6.77 -5.24
CA LEU A 179 -7.04 -8.21 -5.10
C LEU A 179 -7.76 -8.70 -6.35
N THR A 180 -7.29 -9.82 -6.88
CA THR A 180 -7.91 -10.53 -8.00
C THR A 180 -8.50 -11.86 -7.52
N PRO A 181 -9.36 -12.53 -8.32
CA PRO A 181 -10.01 -13.77 -7.90
C PRO A 181 -8.98 -14.84 -7.50
N GLY A 182 -9.24 -15.51 -6.37
CA GLY A 182 -8.33 -16.46 -5.73
C GLY A 182 -7.30 -15.83 -4.78
N SER A 183 -7.21 -14.50 -4.71
CA SER A 183 -6.31 -13.79 -3.80
C SER A 183 -6.99 -13.42 -2.48
N TYR A 184 -6.20 -13.14 -1.45
CA TYR A 184 -6.72 -12.76 -0.14
C TYR A 184 -5.73 -11.86 0.62
N LEU A 185 -6.26 -11.12 1.60
CA LEU A 185 -5.49 -10.53 2.69
C LEU A 185 -5.63 -11.39 3.95
N VAL A 186 -4.60 -11.39 4.79
CA VAL A 186 -4.63 -12.02 6.12
C VAL A 186 -4.19 -10.99 7.16
N SER A 187 -4.98 -10.86 8.22
CA SER A 187 -4.59 -10.15 9.44
C SER A 187 -3.26 -10.66 9.99
N ARG A 188 -2.48 -9.81 10.68
CA ARG A 188 -1.13 -10.19 11.17
C ARG A 188 -1.15 -11.27 12.24
N ASN A 189 -2.25 -11.44 12.97
CA ASN A 189 -2.46 -12.54 13.91
C ASN A 189 -2.93 -13.85 13.23
N GLY A 190 -3.17 -13.85 11.91
CA GLY A 190 -3.57 -15.02 11.15
C GLY A 190 -5.02 -15.46 11.34
N LEU A 191 -5.84 -14.70 12.09
CA LEU A 191 -7.19 -15.13 12.49
C LEU A 191 -8.29 -14.75 11.49
N TYR A 192 -8.05 -13.69 10.71
CA TYR A 192 -9.02 -13.11 9.79
C TYR A 192 -8.46 -13.00 8.39
N MET A 193 -9.32 -13.23 7.40
CA MET A 193 -8.98 -13.15 5.99
C MET A 193 -10.00 -12.33 5.21
N LEU A 194 -9.57 -11.45 4.32
CA LEU A 194 -10.43 -10.87 3.29
C LEU A 194 -10.16 -11.62 1.99
N VAL A 195 -11.14 -12.38 1.50
CA VAL A 195 -10.99 -13.29 0.36
C VAL A 195 -11.79 -12.76 -0.82
N LEU A 196 -11.19 -12.73 -2.01
CA LEU A 196 -11.94 -12.58 -3.26
C LEU A 196 -12.00 -13.94 -3.96
N GLY A 197 -13.17 -14.59 -3.91
CA GLY A 197 -13.40 -15.89 -4.51
C GLY A 197 -13.36 -15.86 -6.05
N PHE A 198 -13.16 -17.04 -6.67
CA PHE A 198 -13.21 -17.20 -8.13
C PHE A 198 -14.61 -16.93 -8.73
N ASP A 199 -15.63 -17.03 -7.91
CA ASP A 199 -17.03 -16.68 -8.20
C ASP A 199 -17.33 -15.19 -7.97
N CYS A 200 -16.31 -14.38 -7.67
CA CYS A 200 -16.41 -12.95 -7.42
C CYS A 200 -17.22 -12.57 -6.18
N ASN A 201 -17.26 -13.45 -5.18
CA ASN A 201 -17.67 -13.09 -3.83
C ASN A 201 -16.48 -12.50 -3.07
N LEU A 202 -16.63 -11.26 -2.57
CA LEU A 202 -15.69 -10.60 -1.67
C LEU A 202 -16.16 -10.79 -0.23
N GLU A 203 -15.39 -11.52 0.58
CA GLU A 203 -15.82 -11.95 1.91
C GLU A 203 -14.75 -11.72 2.96
N LEU A 204 -15.12 -11.09 4.06
CA LEU A 204 -14.31 -11.07 5.27
C LEU A 204 -14.69 -12.27 6.12
N MET A 205 -13.69 -13.09 6.43
CA MET A 205 -13.84 -14.38 7.09
C MET A 205 -13.11 -14.44 8.43
N GLU A 206 -13.72 -15.16 9.36
CA GLU A 206 -13.09 -15.65 10.60
C GLU A 206 -13.14 -17.18 10.59
N GLY A 207 -12.00 -17.82 10.35
CA GLY A 207 -11.99 -19.23 9.98
C GLY A 207 -12.85 -19.48 8.75
N ASN A 208 -13.91 -20.29 8.89
CA ASN A 208 -14.85 -20.62 7.82
C ASN A 208 -16.16 -19.80 7.87
N ILE A 209 -16.24 -18.79 8.74
CA ILE A 209 -17.45 -17.98 8.93
C ILE A 209 -17.28 -16.66 8.20
N VAL A 210 -18.21 -16.35 7.29
CA VAL A 210 -18.30 -15.03 6.66
C VAL A 210 -18.90 -14.05 7.67
N VAL A 211 -18.11 -13.08 8.11
CA VAL A 211 -18.54 -12.06 9.09
C VAL A 211 -18.97 -10.76 8.43
N TRP A 212 -18.50 -10.49 7.21
CA TRP A 212 -18.87 -9.32 6.43
C TRP A 212 -18.66 -9.54 4.94
N ARG A 213 -19.44 -8.84 4.13
CA ARG A 213 -19.33 -8.76 2.67
C ARG A 213 -19.95 -7.44 2.20
N PRO A 214 -19.50 -6.85 1.08
CA PRO A 214 -20.18 -5.70 0.49
C PRO A 214 -21.59 -6.10 0.05
N LEU A 215 -22.55 -5.18 0.17
CA LEU A 215 -23.87 -5.37 -0.43
C LEU A 215 -23.78 -5.02 -1.92
N ILE A 216 -23.90 -6.04 -2.77
CA ILE A 216 -23.85 -5.89 -4.22
C ILE A 216 -25.21 -6.31 -4.79
N SER A 217 -25.79 -5.47 -5.65
CA SER A 217 -27.10 -5.69 -6.27
C SER A 217 -27.06 -6.44 -7.60
N ILE A 218 -25.88 -6.60 -8.20
CA ILE A 218 -25.66 -7.20 -9.52
C ILE A 218 -24.54 -8.24 -9.43
N GLY A 219 -24.77 -9.43 -9.99
CA GLY A 219 -23.78 -10.51 -9.98
C GLY A 219 -22.51 -10.15 -10.75
N ALA A 220 -21.36 -10.28 -10.10
CA ALA A 220 -20.04 -9.96 -10.62
C ALA A 220 -19.39 -11.16 -11.30
N ASN A 221 -20.12 -11.96 -12.08
CA ASN A 221 -19.81 -13.39 -12.26
C ASN A 221 -18.43 -13.74 -12.89
N ARG A 222 -17.65 -12.76 -13.40
CA ARG A 222 -16.29 -12.92 -13.96
C ARG A 222 -15.49 -11.61 -13.89
N ASN A 223 -14.16 -11.72 -14.02
CA ASN A 223 -13.19 -10.61 -14.17
C ASN A 223 -13.32 -9.49 -13.11
N CYS A 224 -13.74 -9.85 -11.90
CA CYS A 224 -13.84 -8.93 -10.79
C CYS A 224 -12.48 -8.66 -10.13
N TYR A 225 -12.35 -7.51 -9.50
CA TYR A 225 -11.22 -7.18 -8.64
C TYR A 225 -11.63 -6.10 -7.65
N LEU A 226 -11.02 -6.14 -6.47
CA LEU A 226 -11.05 -5.05 -5.51
C LEU A 226 -9.79 -4.23 -5.70
N ARG A 227 -9.87 -2.90 -5.84
CA ARG A 227 -8.69 -2.04 -5.90
C ARG A 227 -8.80 -0.79 -5.06
N VAL A 228 -7.66 -0.29 -4.62
CA VAL A 228 -7.53 1.07 -4.06
C VAL A 228 -6.91 1.95 -5.14
N ARG A 229 -7.66 2.94 -5.62
CA ARG A 229 -7.28 3.85 -6.71
C ARG A 229 -6.33 4.93 -6.20
N LEU A 230 -5.57 5.56 -7.10
CA LEU A 230 -4.72 6.71 -6.75
C LEU A 230 -5.52 7.92 -6.23
N ASP A 231 -6.81 7.99 -6.53
CA ASP A 231 -7.73 9.00 -5.99
C ASP A 231 -8.32 8.63 -4.61
N GLY A 232 -7.78 7.59 -3.98
CA GLY A 232 -8.17 7.15 -2.64
C GLY A 232 -9.45 6.33 -2.57
N ARG A 233 -10.23 6.21 -3.65
CA ARG A 233 -11.43 5.38 -3.65
C ARG A 233 -11.08 3.90 -3.64
N VAL A 234 -11.83 3.12 -2.88
CA VAL A 234 -11.82 1.66 -2.99
C VAL A 234 -12.96 1.27 -3.91
N VAL A 235 -12.67 0.54 -4.98
CA VAL A 235 -13.71 0.04 -5.89
C VAL A 235 -13.63 -1.47 -5.96
N PHE A 236 -14.80 -2.11 -5.82
CA PHE A 236 -15.00 -3.48 -6.24
C PHE A 236 -15.74 -3.43 -7.57
N GLU A 237 -15.10 -3.88 -8.63
CA GLU A 237 -15.59 -3.74 -9.99
C GLU A 237 -15.30 -4.98 -10.81
N ASN A 238 -15.99 -5.12 -11.93
CA ASN A 238 -15.59 -6.01 -13.02
C ASN A 238 -15.30 -5.17 -14.27
N GLU A 239 -14.98 -5.80 -15.41
CA GLU A 239 -14.68 -5.08 -16.65
C GLU A 239 -15.79 -4.13 -17.14
N SER A 240 -17.04 -4.32 -16.69
CA SER A 240 -18.21 -3.60 -17.21
C SER A 240 -18.85 -2.63 -16.22
N VAL A 241 -18.74 -2.88 -14.91
CA VAL A 241 -19.53 -2.19 -13.89
C VAL A 241 -18.76 -2.07 -12.57
N CYS A 242 -18.88 -0.91 -11.92
CA CYS A 242 -18.53 -0.74 -10.51
C CYS A 242 -19.64 -1.33 -9.64
N LEU A 243 -19.31 -2.36 -8.87
CA LEU A 243 -20.26 -3.17 -8.09
C LEU A 243 -20.46 -2.61 -6.69
N TRP A 244 -19.39 -2.03 -6.13
CA TRP A 244 -19.38 -1.42 -4.81
C TRP A 244 -18.20 -0.45 -4.68
N THR A 245 -18.33 0.59 -3.85
CA THR A 245 -17.28 1.59 -3.66
C THR A 245 -17.25 2.10 -2.22
N ILE A 246 -16.06 2.45 -1.74
CA ILE A 246 -15.83 3.28 -0.57
C ILE A 246 -15.24 4.61 -1.05
N ASP A 247 -15.81 5.72 -0.60
CA ASP A 247 -15.21 7.03 -0.79
C ASP A 247 -14.25 7.35 0.36
N SER A 248 -13.11 7.95 0.03
CA SER A 248 -12.12 8.38 1.02
C SER A 248 -12.41 9.77 1.60
N GLY A 249 -13.44 10.46 1.10
CA GLY A 249 -13.78 11.83 1.49
C GLY A 249 -12.90 12.89 0.84
N VAL A 250 -12.09 12.49 -0.16
CA VAL A 250 -11.18 13.36 -0.91
C VAL A 250 -11.88 13.92 -2.14
N VAL A 251 -11.48 15.12 -2.59
CA VAL A 251 -12.05 15.73 -3.80
C VAL A 251 -11.74 14.86 -5.01
N SER A 252 -12.74 14.63 -5.86
CA SER A 252 -12.59 13.80 -7.05
C SER A 252 -11.42 14.26 -7.92
N GLY A 253 -10.46 13.37 -8.15
CA GLY A 253 -9.31 13.60 -9.03
C GLY A 253 -8.04 14.06 -8.33
N GLU A 254 -8.10 14.36 -7.04
CA GLU A 254 -6.90 14.54 -6.20
C GLU A 254 -6.20 13.20 -5.97
N LEU A 255 -4.87 13.21 -5.91
CA LEU A 255 -4.05 12.01 -5.69
C LEU A 255 -3.73 11.90 -4.20
N VAL A 256 -3.99 10.74 -3.60
CA VAL A 256 -3.85 10.54 -2.16
C VAL A 256 -3.24 9.18 -1.82
N SER A 257 -2.45 9.16 -0.75
CA SER A 257 -1.92 7.90 -0.23
C SER A 257 -2.93 7.21 0.68
N SER A 258 -3.68 6.26 0.15
CA SER A 258 -4.64 5.47 0.92
C SER A 258 -4.21 4.03 1.09
N VAL A 259 -4.61 3.40 2.20
CA VAL A 259 -4.39 1.98 2.46
C VAL A 259 -5.66 1.35 3.02
N LEU A 260 -6.08 0.22 2.44
CA LEU A 260 -7.15 -0.62 2.98
C LEU A 260 -6.49 -1.75 3.76
N VAL A 261 -6.68 -1.79 5.08
CA VAL A 261 -5.94 -2.68 5.99
C VAL A 261 -6.90 -3.60 6.73
N LEU A 262 -6.58 -4.90 6.74
CA LEU A 262 -7.21 -5.90 7.58
C LEU A 262 -6.44 -6.01 8.90
N GLN A 263 -7.12 -5.63 9.98
CA GLN A 263 -6.52 -5.46 11.31
C GLN A 263 -6.68 -6.72 12.18
N ASN A 264 -5.88 -6.78 13.25
CA ASN A 264 -5.89 -7.89 14.20
C ASN A 264 -7.15 -7.94 15.07
N ASP A 265 -8.00 -6.93 15.02
CA ASP A 265 -9.28 -6.88 15.71
C ASP A 265 -10.46 -7.22 14.79
N ARG A 266 -10.19 -7.79 13.59
CA ARG A 266 -11.16 -8.11 12.53
C ARG A 266 -11.69 -6.92 11.76
N ASN A 267 -11.30 -5.69 12.08
CA ASN A 267 -11.77 -4.53 11.34
C ASN A 267 -11.04 -4.42 9.98
N LEU A 268 -11.80 -4.10 8.93
CA LEU A 268 -11.26 -3.71 7.64
C LEU A 268 -11.40 -2.19 7.53
N VAL A 269 -10.29 -1.48 7.42
CA VAL A 269 -10.28 -0.02 7.56
C VAL A 269 -9.53 0.63 6.41
N LEU A 270 -10.15 1.64 5.81
CA LEU A 270 -9.50 2.52 4.84
C LEU A 270 -8.91 3.70 5.59
N TYR A 271 -7.61 3.92 5.40
CA TYR A 271 -6.89 5.06 5.94
C TYR A 271 -6.40 5.96 4.82
N ARG A 272 -6.40 7.27 5.07
CA ARG A 272 -5.46 8.20 4.44
C ARG A 272 -4.15 8.11 5.22
N SER A 273 -3.18 7.42 4.65
CA SER A 273 -1.96 6.94 5.33
C SER A 273 -0.91 8.03 5.54
N ASP A 274 -0.96 9.08 4.74
CA ASP A 274 -0.20 10.32 4.90
C ASP A 274 -0.74 11.18 6.05
N GLU A 275 -2.06 11.28 6.17
CA GLU A 275 -2.72 11.98 7.27
C GLU A 275 -2.83 11.14 8.54
N GLN A 276 -2.63 9.82 8.43
CA GLN A 276 -2.83 8.83 9.50
C GLN A 276 -4.28 8.84 10.05
N VAL A 277 -5.26 9.07 9.17
CA VAL A 277 -6.68 9.17 9.52
C VAL A 277 -7.46 8.01 8.93
N ALA A 278 -8.24 7.32 9.77
CA ALA A 278 -9.25 6.37 9.31
C ALA A 278 -10.43 7.13 8.67
N VAL A 279 -10.76 6.81 7.43
CA VAL A 279 -11.84 7.46 6.67
C VAL A 279 -13.05 6.56 6.47
N TRP A 280 -12.87 5.24 6.57
CA TRP A 280 -13.96 4.26 6.56
C TRP A 280 -13.57 2.99 7.31
N ALA A 281 -14.55 2.30 7.90
CA ALA A 281 -14.37 0.99 8.51
C ALA A 281 -15.56 0.06 8.24
N SER A 282 -15.31 -1.24 8.15
CA SER A 282 -16.36 -2.27 8.07
C SER A 282 -17.17 -2.41 9.35
N ASN A 283 -16.66 -1.88 10.47
CA ASN A 283 -17.24 -1.98 11.82
C ASN A 283 -17.43 -3.43 12.27
N THR A 284 -16.46 -4.28 11.96
CA THR A 284 -16.48 -5.72 12.26
C THR A 284 -15.64 -6.09 13.47
N VAL A 285 -15.26 -5.11 14.30
CA VAL A 285 -14.39 -5.29 15.46
C VAL A 285 -14.86 -6.45 16.35
N ASP A 286 -13.96 -7.39 16.64
CA ASP A 286 -14.17 -8.50 17.56
C ASP A 286 -13.85 -8.08 19.00
N LEU A 287 -14.84 -7.47 19.66
CA LEU A 287 -14.69 -6.95 21.03
C LEU A 287 -14.41 -8.05 22.07
N GLU A 288 -14.80 -9.30 21.83
CA GLU A 288 -14.57 -10.41 22.77
C GLU A 288 -13.09 -10.81 22.82
N LYS A 289 -12.41 -10.79 21.66
CA LYS A 289 -10.96 -11.07 21.58
C LYS A 289 -10.07 -9.91 22.01
N ILE A 290 -10.53 -8.67 21.87
CA ILE A 290 -9.82 -7.51 22.45
C ILE A 290 -9.80 -7.60 23.98
N ARG A 291 -10.93 -8.00 24.60
CA ARG A 291 -11.02 -8.14 26.06
C ARG A 291 -10.11 -9.24 26.59
N THR A 292 -10.01 -10.37 25.90
CA THR A 292 -9.12 -11.47 26.33
C THR A 292 -7.62 -11.16 26.11
N ALA A 293 -7.26 -10.33 25.11
CA ALA A 293 -5.89 -9.88 24.91
C ALA A 293 -5.43 -8.79 25.89
N SER A 294 -6.36 -8.02 26.46
CA SER A 294 -6.08 -6.91 27.41
C SER A 294 -6.11 -7.33 28.89
N PHE A 295 -6.46 -8.57 29.20
CA PHE A 295 -6.39 -9.14 30.55
C PHE A 295 -5.45 -10.35 30.59
N GLY A 296 -4.14 -10.09 30.66
CA GLY A 296 -3.25 -10.99 31.42
C GLY A 296 -3.68 -11.00 32.89
N PRO A 297 -3.43 -12.08 33.67
CA PRO A 297 -3.93 -12.22 35.02
C PRO A 297 -3.22 -11.23 35.96
N GLY A 298 -3.73 -10.01 36.02
CA GLY A 298 -3.21 -8.94 36.85
C GLY A 298 -4.04 -7.69 36.62
N LEU A 299 -4.88 -7.35 37.59
CA LEU A 299 -5.76 -6.18 37.67
C LEU A 299 -7.15 -6.31 37.02
N ALA A 300 -7.90 -7.33 37.43
CA ALA A 300 -9.37 -7.21 37.52
C ALA A 300 -9.73 -6.47 38.82
N ALA A 301 -9.60 -5.14 38.83
CA ALA A 301 -10.22 -4.29 39.84
C ALA A 301 -10.46 -2.92 39.24
N LEU A 302 -11.65 -2.72 38.66
CA LEU A 302 -12.44 -1.48 38.63
C LEU A 302 -13.51 -1.60 37.54
N CYS A 303 -14.64 -2.21 37.89
CA CYS A 303 -15.98 -1.79 37.47
C CYS A 303 -17.04 -2.74 38.06
N THR A 304 -17.17 -2.73 39.39
CA THR A 304 -18.43 -3.11 40.04
C THR A 304 -18.83 -2.00 40.99
N LYS A 305 -19.53 -0.99 40.46
CA LYS A 305 -20.53 -0.29 41.26
C LYS A 305 -21.89 -0.54 40.65
N SER A 306 -22.56 -1.53 41.24
CA SER A 306 -23.99 -1.75 41.17
C SER A 306 -24.70 -0.46 41.59
N ILE A 307 -25.53 0.10 40.71
CA ILE A 307 -26.57 1.03 41.14
C ILE A 307 -27.75 0.16 41.59
N ARG A 308 -27.98 0.16 42.90
CA ARG A 308 -29.16 -0.44 43.55
C ARG A 308 -30.43 0.21 42.99
N LYS A 309 -31.41 -0.64 42.67
CA LYS A 309 -32.82 -0.26 42.81
C LYS A 309 -33.08 -0.14 44.31
N ASP A 310 -33.49 1.03 44.77
CA ASP A 310 -34.33 1.14 45.96
C ASP A 310 -35.55 1.98 45.56
N GLY A 311 -36.72 1.37 45.68
CA GLY A 311 -38.00 2.04 45.62
C GLY A 311 -38.64 1.99 47.00
N ARG A 312 -39.03 3.17 47.50
CA ARG A 312 -40.23 3.53 48.28
C ARG A 312 -39.94 4.78 49.11
N ASP A 313 -40.67 5.85 48.86
CA ASP A 313 -41.90 6.16 49.58
C ASP A 313 -42.93 6.78 48.61
#